data_AF-A0A4Y2CAA6-F1
#
_entry.id   AF-A0A4Y2CAA6-F1
#
_cell.length_a   1.000
_cell.length_b   1.000
_cell.length_c   1.000
_cell.angle_alpha   90.00
_cell.angle_beta   90.00
_cell.angle_gamma   90.00
#
_symmetry.space_group_name_H-M   'P 1'
#
loop_
_entity.id
_entity.type
_entity.pdbx_description
1 polymer ?
#
loop_
_entity_poly.entity_id
_entity_poly.type
_entity_poly.pdbx_seq_one_letter_code
_entity_poly.pdbx_strand_id
1 'polypeptide(L)'
;MVKTTEDQVNPPQSVTENKCELRKEVKDIIKNFDSVFSKDKYDVGALRVEPQRIVLNSDLPVSLRPYRISPVEEQEIKSQVEKLLQAGLIKESNSPYSSPVT
;
A
#
# COMPACT_ATOMS: atom_id res chain seq x y z
N MET A 1 -17.31 58.34 3.43
CA MET A 1 -18.55 57.52 3.46
C MET A 1 -18.56 56.66 2.20
N VAL A 2 -17.87 55.51 2.24
CA VAL A 2 -17.80 54.56 1.12
C VAL A 2 -18.58 53.34 1.58
N LYS A 3 -19.70 53.05 0.91
CA LYS A 3 -20.48 51.83 1.17
C LYS A 3 -19.84 50.71 0.38
N THR A 4 -19.12 49.82 1.05
CA THR A 4 -18.69 48.55 0.48
C THR A 4 -19.92 47.67 0.37
N THR A 5 -20.36 47.37 -0.84
CA THR A 5 -21.31 46.32 -1.13
C THR A 5 -20.63 44.98 -0.85
N GLU A 6 -21.05 44.32 0.21
CA GLU A 6 -20.77 42.91 0.44
C GLU A 6 -21.54 42.13 -0.63
N ASP A 7 -20.83 41.74 -1.69
CA ASP A 7 -21.30 40.72 -2.62
C ASP A 7 -21.44 39.43 -1.83
N GLN A 8 -22.66 39.15 -1.39
CA GLN A 8 -23.07 37.83 -0.93
C GLN A 8 -23.02 36.89 -2.15
N VAL A 9 -21.85 36.30 -2.39
CA VAL A 9 -21.70 35.14 -3.28
C VAL A 9 -22.41 33.98 -2.60
N ASN A 10 -23.72 33.92 -2.82
CA ASN A 10 -24.50 32.75 -2.47
C ASN A 10 -24.06 31.63 -3.43
N PRO A 11 -23.54 30.49 -2.93
CA PRO A 11 -23.13 29.40 -3.82
C PRO A 11 -24.33 28.97 -4.68
N PRO A 12 -24.13 28.68 -5.98
CA PRO A 12 -25.23 28.34 -6.88
C PRO A 12 -26.00 27.14 -6.31
N GLN A 13 -27.33 27.30 -6.21
CA GLN A 13 -28.28 26.37 -5.59
C GLN A 13 -28.34 24.98 -6.26
N SER A 14 -27.57 24.73 -7.33
CA SER A 14 -27.52 23.45 -8.04
C SER A 14 -26.68 22.37 -7.35
N VAL A 15 -25.82 22.71 -6.38
CA VAL A 15 -24.99 21.72 -5.66
C VAL A 15 -25.74 21.10 -4.47
N THR A 16 -26.81 21.74 -3.99
CA THR A 16 -27.50 21.36 -2.75
C THR A 16 -28.61 20.32 -2.93
N GLU A 17 -29.25 20.25 -4.10
CA GLU A 17 -30.44 19.39 -4.30
C GLU A 17 -30.11 17.93 -4.65
N ASN A 18 -29.00 17.65 -5.33
CA ASN A 18 -28.63 16.29 -5.78
C ASN A 18 -27.65 15.53 -4.87
N LYS A 19 -27.36 16.06 -3.67
CA LYS A 19 -26.37 15.48 -2.74
C LYS A 19 -26.68 14.02 -2.37
N CYS A 20 -27.96 13.68 -2.21
CA CYS A 20 -28.36 12.32 -1.83
C CYS A 20 -28.22 11.31 -2.98
N GLU A 21 -28.55 11.71 -4.21
CA GLU A 21 -28.45 10.86 -5.40
C GLU A 21 -26.99 10.62 -5.78
N LEU A 22 -26.18 11.68 -5.80
CA LEU A 22 -24.74 11.58 -6.02
C LEU A 22 -24.05 10.69 -4.98
N ARG A 23 -24.48 10.77 -3.70
CA ARG A 23 -23.97 9.89 -2.65
C ARG A 23 -24.34 8.43 -2.85
N LYS A 24 -25.49 8.13 -3.47
CA LYS A 24 -25.87 6.76 -3.81
C LYS A 24 -25.02 6.26 -4.97
N GLU A 25 -24.91 7.05 -6.03
CA GLU A 25 -24.12 6.71 -7.21
C GLU A 25 -22.65 6.42 -6.86
N VAL A 26 -22.03 7.29 -6.05
CA VAL A 26 -20.65 7.07 -5.59
C VAL A 26 -20.53 5.79 -4.76
N LYS A 27 -21.49 5.50 -3.88
CA LYS A 27 -21.49 4.25 -3.09
C LYS A 27 -21.63 3.02 -3.98
N ASP A 28 -22.49 3.09 -5.00
CA ASP A 28 -22.71 2.00 -5.93
C ASP A 28 -21.44 1.73 -6.76
N ILE A 29 -20.76 2.78 -7.22
CA ILE A 29 -19.46 2.64 -7.91
C ILE A 29 -18.42 2.00 -7.00
N ILE A 30 -18.24 2.51 -5.77
CA ILE A 30 -17.28 1.94 -4.82
C ILE A 30 -17.59 0.45 -4.56
N LYS A 31 -18.86 0.10 -4.40
CA LYS A 31 -19.30 -1.29 -4.21
C LYS A 31 -19.04 -2.17 -5.43
N ASN A 32 -19.27 -1.65 -6.63
CA ASN A 32 -19.06 -2.38 -7.89
C ASN A 32 -17.57 -2.66 -8.15
N PHE A 33 -16.69 -1.80 -7.67
CA PHE A 33 -15.23 -1.91 -7.81
C PHE A 33 -14.52 -2.20 -6.48
N ASP A 34 -15.22 -2.83 -5.53
CA ASP A 34 -14.69 -3.08 -4.19
C ASP A 34 -13.37 -3.86 -4.22
N SER A 35 -13.22 -4.79 -5.16
CA SER A 35 -12.01 -5.62 -5.35
C SER A 35 -10.78 -4.87 -5.88
N VAL A 36 -10.94 -3.63 -6.37
CA VAL A 36 -9.82 -2.81 -6.85
C VAL A 36 -9.04 -2.20 -5.69
N PHE A 37 -9.68 -2.06 -4.53
CA PHE A 37 -9.07 -1.48 -3.34
C PHE A 37 -8.50 -2.58 -2.44
N SER A 38 -7.22 -2.45 -2.08
CA SER A 38 -6.61 -3.27 -1.03
C SER A 38 -7.37 -3.11 0.30
N LYS A 39 -7.71 -4.22 0.93
CA LYS A 39 -8.42 -4.26 2.22
C LYS A 39 -7.51 -4.14 3.42
N ASP A 40 -6.26 -4.55 3.28
CA ASP A 40 -5.22 -4.39 4.29
C ASP A 40 -3.84 -4.26 3.64
N LYS A 41 -2.79 -4.19 4.47
CA LYS A 41 -1.39 -4.00 4.02
C LYS A 41 -0.78 -5.23 3.34
N TYR A 42 -1.41 -6.40 3.43
CA TYR A 42 -0.98 -7.67 2.85
C TYR A 42 -1.86 -8.11 1.67
N ASP A 43 -3.00 -7.45 1.45
CA ASP A 43 -3.85 -7.58 0.26
C ASP A 43 -3.19 -6.94 -0.96
N VAL A 44 -2.13 -7.60 -1.42
CA VAL A 44 -1.42 -7.26 -2.65
C VAL A 44 -1.90 -8.19 -3.76
N GLY A 45 -2.30 -7.58 -4.89
CA GLY A 45 -2.69 -8.35 -6.07
C GLY A 45 -1.54 -9.18 -6.63
N ALA A 46 -1.89 -10.22 -7.39
CA ALA A 46 -0.91 -11.07 -8.07
C ALA A 46 -0.94 -10.82 -9.59
N LEU A 47 0.24 -10.59 -10.18
CA LEU A 47 0.41 -10.54 -11.63
C LEU A 47 0.53 -11.97 -12.19
N ARG A 48 -0.27 -12.29 -13.21
CA ARG A 48 -0.21 -13.58 -13.92
C ARG A 48 0.67 -13.46 -15.17
N VAL A 49 1.89 -12.97 -14.99
CA VAL A 49 2.89 -12.80 -16.06
C VAL A 49 4.11 -13.68 -15.78
N GLU A 50 4.94 -13.86 -16.79
CA GLU A 50 6.21 -14.58 -16.63
C GLU A 50 7.06 -13.97 -15.50
N PRO A 51 7.75 -14.80 -14.69
CA PRO A 51 8.60 -14.32 -13.62
C PRO A 51 9.66 -13.33 -14.13
N GLN A 52 9.82 -12.22 -13.42
CA GLN A 52 10.87 -11.25 -13.73
C GLN A 52 12.26 -11.85 -13.47
N ARG A 53 13.11 -11.90 -14.51
CA ARG A 53 14.52 -12.27 -14.38
C ARG A 53 15.38 -11.02 -14.18
N ILE A 54 16.18 -11.01 -13.12
CA ILE A 54 17.20 -9.98 -12.88
C ILE A 54 18.50 -10.43 -13.52
N VAL A 55 19.08 -9.63 -14.42
CA VAL A 55 20.39 -9.88 -15.04
C VAL A 55 21.46 -9.19 -14.22
N LEU A 56 22.46 -9.95 -13.76
CA LEU A 56 23.55 -9.45 -12.95
C LEU A 56 24.76 -9.07 -13.81
N ASN A 57 25.57 -8.12 -13.32
CA ASN A 57 26.86 -7.77 -13.94
C ASN A 57 28.00 -8.72 -13.52
N SER A 58 27.78 -9.54 -12.48
CA SER A 58 28.74 -10.51 -11.94
C SER A 58 27.99 -11.60 -11.19
N ASP A 59 28.49 -12.84 -11.27
CA ASP A 59 27.93 -14.01 -10.58
C ASP A 59 28.54 -14.22 -9.18
N LEU A 60 29.41 -13.31 -8.71
CA LEU A 60 29.97 -13.38 -7.36
C LEU A 60 28.91 -13.02 -6.32
N PRO A 61 28.59 -13.91 -5.36
CA PRO A 61 27.56 -13.65 -4.37
C PRO A 61 28.03 -12.66 -3.31
N VAL A 62 27.12 -11.75 -2.92
CA VAL A 62 27.30 -10.85 -1.78
C VAL A 62 26.55 -11.43 -0.58
N SER A 63 27.30 -11.78 0.46
CA SER A 63 26.74 -12.33 1.70
C SER A 63 27.22 -11.50 2.89
N LEU A 64 26.29 -10.74 3.46
CA LEU A 64 26.51 -9.90 4.62
C LEU A 64 25.90 -10.52 5.88
N ARG A 65 26.59 -10.36 7.01
CA ARG A 65 26.10 -10.82 8.31
C ARG A 65 24.99 -9.91 8.84
N PRO A 66 23.95 -10.46 9.50
CA PRO A 66 22.96 -9.67 10.22
C PRO A 66 23.61 -8.72 11.24
N TYR A 67 23.00 -7.55 11.44
CA TYR A 67 23.43 -6.62 12.48
C TYR A 67 23.07 -7.12 13.88
N ARG A 68 23.76 -6.57 14.88
CA ARG A 68 23.33 -6.74 16.27
C ARG A 68 22.09 -5.88 16.48
N ILE A 69 21.04 -6.50 17.01
CA ILE A 69 19.77 -5.86 17.31
C ILE A 69 19.37 -6.17 18.76
N SER A 70 18.53 -5.34 19.34
CA SER A 70 17.97 -5.57 20.67
C SER A 70 16.95 -6.72 20.67
N PRO A 71 16.67 -7.34 21.83
CA PRO A 71 15.65 -8.38 21.93
C PRO A 71 14.25 -7.93 21.47
N VAL A 72 13.92 -6.64 21.64
CA VAL A 72 12.63 -6.07 21.25
C VAL A 72 12.53 -5.98 19.72
N GLU A 73 13.58 -5.52 19.06
CA GLU A 73 13.65 -5.48 17.60
C GLU A 73 13.60 -6.89 16.99
N GLU A 74 14.30 -7.86 17.60
CA GLU A 74 14.28 -9.25 17.13
C GLU A 74 12.87 -9.85 17.18
N GLN A 75 12.10 -9.57 18.24
CA GLN A 75 10.72 -10.01 18.36
C GLN A 75 9.82 -9.38 17.28
N GLU A 76 9.97 -8.07 17.03
CA GLU A 76 9.18 -7.38 16.01
C GLU A 76 9.53 -7.88 14.60
N ILE A 77 10.82 -8.08 14.29
CA ILE A 77 11.25 -8.65 13.02
C ILE A 77 10.64 -10.04 12.81
N LYS A 78 10.70 -10.92 13.83
CA LYS A 78 10.08 -12.25 13.75
C LYS A 78 8.58 -12.17 13.50
N SER A 79 7.88 -11.29 14.23
CA SER A 79 6.44 -11.05 14.07
C SER A 79 6.07 -10.57 12.66
N GLN A 80 6.87 -9.67 12.06
CA GLN A 80 6.64 -9.21 10.69
C GLN A 80 6.93 -10.29 9.65
N VAL A 81 8.03 -11.03 9.81
CA VAL A 81 8.39 -12.13 8.92
C VAL A 81 7.31 -13.20 8.91
N GLU A 82 6.77 -13.59 10.07
CA GLU A 82 5.69 -14.58 10.16
C GLU A 82 4.41 -14.12 9.44
N LYS A 83 4.02 -12.84 9.62
CA LYS A 83 2.87 -12.27 8.91
C LYS A 83 3.07 -12.28 7.40
N LEU A 84 4.27 -11.96 6.92
CA LEU A 84 4.60 -11.96 5.49
C LEU A 84 4.62 -13.38 4.90
N LEU A 85 5.12 -14.36 5.66
CA LEU A 85 5.08 -15.78 5.29
C LEU A 85 3.64 -16.28 5.21
N GLN A 86 2.80 -15.96 6.21
CA GLN A 86 1.39 -16.34 6.24
C GLN A 86 0.61 -15.70 5.07
N ALA A 87 0.94 -14.46 4.72
CA ALA A 87 0.37 -13.77 3.56
C ALA A 87 0.91 -14.28 2.20
N GLY A 88 1.92 -15.16 2.20
CA GLY A 88 2.51 -15.71 0.97
C GLY A 88 3.37 -14.72 0.18
N LEU A 89 3.80 -13.62 0.80
CA LEU A 89 4.57 -12.55 0.13
C LEU A 89 6.06 -12.84 0.08
N ILE A 90 6.54 -13.64 1.02
CA ILE A 90 7.93 -14.11 1.07
C ILE A 90 7.95 -15.63 1.24
N LYS A 91 9.11 -16.23 1.03
CA LYS A 91 9.35 -17.67 1.22
C LYS A 91 10.74 -17.92 1.79
N GLU A 92 10.88 -19.03 2.48
CA GLU A 92 12.20 -19.51 2.89
C GLU A 92 13.05 -19.88 1.67
N SER A 93 14.37 -19.65 1.77
CA SER A 93 15.32 -20.00 0.72
C SER A 93 16.71 -20.25 1.30
N ASN A 94 17.48 -21.10 0.62
CA ASN A 94 18.90 -21.33 0.91
C ASN A 94 19.73 -20.62 -0.18
N SER A 95 19.95 -19.31 -0.02
CA SER A 95 20.64 -18.47 -1.00
C SER A 95 22.10 -18.24 -0.63
N PRO A 96 23.04 -18.20 -1.60
CA PRO A 96 24.40 -17.72 -1.34
C PRO A 96 24.45 -16.19 -1.14
N TYR A 97 23.37 -15.47 -1.46
CA TYR A 97 23.22 -14.03 -1.24
C TYR A 97 22.51 -13.75 0.09
N SER A 98 23.01 -12.77 0.86
CA SER A 98 22.41 -12.33 2.12
C SER A 98 22.64 -10.84 2.34
N SER A 99 21.63 -10.13 2.83
CA SER A 99 21.68 -8.72 3.23
C SER A 99 21.03 -8.55 4.60
N PRO A 100 21.60 -7.74 5.51
CA PRO A 100 21.07 -7.56 6.85
C PRO A 100 19.77 -6.76 6.84
N VAL A 101 18.89 -7.04 7.79
CA VAL A 101 17.70 -6.24 8.08
C VAL A 101 18.08 -5.09 9.02
N THR A 102 17.45 -3.93 8.83
CA THR A 102 17.64 -2.71 9.62
C THR A 102 16.35 -2.31 10.31
#